data_AF-A0A9E2G7V9-F1
#
_entry.id   AF-A0A9E2G7V9-F1
#
_cell.length_a   1.000
_cell.length_b   1.000
_cell.length_c   1.000
_cell.angle_alpha   90.00
_cell.angle_beta   90.00
_cell.angle_gamma   90.00
#
_symmetry.space_group_name_H-M   'P 1'
#
loop_
_entity.id
_entity.type
_entity.pdbx_description
1 polymer ?
#
loop_
_entity_poly.entity_id
_entity_poly.type
_entity_poly.pdbx_seq_one_letter_code
_entity_poly.pdbx_strand_id
1 'polypeptide(L)' 'MTEINLNQAECLKPINNFGNTVYQNVCDGTVTQVPWGSGDWLVVLFFVAIVVSAIYVVKISTED' A
#
# COMPACT_ATOMS: atom_id res chain seq x y z
N MET A 1 -9.98 18.71 33.43
CA MET A 1 -9.33 18.33 32.17
C MET A 1 -9.37 16.82 32.11
N THR A 2 -10.29 16.27 31.32
CA THR A 2 -10.41 14.81 31.13
C THR A 2 -9.18 14.35 30.36
N GLU A 3 -8.30 13.60 31.02
CA GLU A 3 -7.28 12.79 30.35
C GLU A 3 -8.01 11.76 29.49
N ILE A 4 -8.16 12.09 28.22
CA ILE A 4 -8.53 11.09 27.22
C ILE A 4 -7.28 10.22 27.10
N ASN A 5 -7.39 8.97 27.55
CA ASN A 5 -6.39 7.94 27.34
C ASN A 5 -6.38 7.59 25.84
N LEU A 6 -5.87 8.52 25.02
CA LEU A 6 -5.71 8.35 23.59
C LEU A 6 -4.55 7.40 23.41
N ASN A 7 -4.87 6.13 23.23
CA ASN A 7 -3.93 5.19 22.67
C ASN A 7 -3.39 5.82 21.38
N GLN A 8 -2.10 6.14 21.33
CA GLN A 8 -1.48 6.84 20.19
C GLN A 8 -1.71 6.09 18.86
N ALA A 9 -2.01 4.79 18.93
CA ALA A 9 -2.39 3.97 17.79
C ALA A 9 -3.74 4.38 17.15
N GLU A 10 -4.69 4.94 17.91
CA GLU A 10 -6.00 5.36 17.36
C GLU A 10 -5.91 6.67 16.57
N CYS A 11 -4.88 7.47 16.85
CA CYS A 11 -4.59 8.75 16.22
C CYS A 11 -4.02 8.60 14.80
N LEU A 12 -3.28 7.53 14.53
CA LEU A 12 -2.61 7.32 13.25
C LEU A 12 -3.57 6.62 12.27
N LYS A 13 -3.99 7.35 11.24
CA LYS A 13 -4.77 6.81 10.12
C LYS A 13 -3.87 6.65 8.89
N PRO A 14 -3.55 5.42 8.48
CA PRO A 14 -2.82 5.18 7.24
C PRO A 14 -3.76 5.24 6.04
N ILE A 15 -3.35 5.96 5.00
CA ILE A 15 -3.97 5.99 3.68
C ILE A 15 -2.94 5.44 2.70
N ASN A 16 -3.20 4.26 2.14
CA ASN A 16 -2.33 3.65 1.15
C ASN A 16 -2.63 4.22 -0.23
N ASN A 17 -1.67 4.96 -0.76
CA ASN A 17 -1.67 5.46 -2.11
C ASN A 17 -0.66 4.65 -2.94
N PHE A 18 -0.73 4.77 -4.26
CA PHE A 18 0.21 4.06 -5.11
C PHE A 18 1.62 4.67 -4.97
N GLY A 19 2.57 3.88 -4.48
CA GLY A 19 3.96 4.29 -4.29
C GLY A 19 4.26 5.03 -2.98
N ASN A 20 3.25 5.31 -2.14
CA ASN A 20 3.45 5.87 -0.81
C ASN A 20 2.31 5.55 0.15
N THR A 21 2.62 5.47 1.44
CA THR A 21 1.63 5.43 2.51
C THR A 21 1.63 6.77 3.22
N VAL A 22 0.46 7.40 3.29
CA VAL A 22 0.26 8.66 4.01
C VAL A 22 -0.23 8.34 5.41
N TYR A 23 0.53 8.72 6.43
CA TYR A 23 0.13 8.64 7.83
C TYR A 23 -0.41 9.99 8.26
N GLN A 24 -1.71 10.07 8.49
CA GLN A 24 -2.36 11.24 9.06
C GLN A 24 -2.58 11.01 10.56
N ASN A 25 -2.01 11.90 11.38
CA ASN A 25 -2.31 11.95 12.80
C ASN A 25 -3.51 12.88 13.02
N VAL A 26 -4.65 12.30 13.40
CA VAL A 26 -5.90 13.05 13.60
C VAL A 26 -5.93 13.82 14.93
N CYS A 27 -4.97 13.56 15.80
CA CYS A 27 -4.90 14.15 17.14
C CYS A 27 -4.10 15.46 17.17
N ASP A 28 -3.16 15.64 16.25
CA ASP A 28 -2.35 16.88 16.11
C ASP A 28 -2.48 17.54 14.72
N GLY A 29 -3.09 16.86 13.75
CA GLY A 29 -3.20 17.34 12.36
C GLY A 29 -1.95 17.12 11.51
N THR A 30 -0.93 16.43 12.01
CA THR A 30 0.31 16.15 11.29
C THR A 30 0.07 15.13 10.19
N VAL A 31 0.64 15.38 9.00
CA VAL A 31 0.59 14.46 7.86
C VAL A 31 2.02 14.10 7.45
N THR A 32 2.33 12.81 7.41
CA THR A 32 3.63 12.29 6.97
C THR A 32 3.43 11.35 5.79
N GLN A 33 4.20 11.56 4.73
CA GLN A 33 4.20 10.66 3.57
C GLN A 33 5.43 9.76 3.62
N VAL A 34 5.21 8.45 3.61
CA VAL A 34 6.27 7.44 3.60
C VAL A 34 6.26 6.77 2.24
N PRO A 35 7.28 7.00 1.38
CA PRO A 35 7.36 6.32 0.10
C PRO A 35 7.56 4.82 0.31
N TRP A 36 7.03 4.03 -0.62
CA TRP A 36 7.24 2.58 -0.63
C TRP A 36 8.71 2.22 -0.75
N GLY A 37 9.12 1.19 -0.03
CA GLY A 37 10.47 0.67 -0.08
C GLY A 37 10.70 -0.15 -1.35
N SER A 38 11.96 -0.50 -1.61
CA SER A 38 12.32 -1.39 -2.72
C SER A 38 11.62 -2.75 -2.62
N GLY A 39 11.37 -3.25 -1.40
CA GLY A 39 10.63 -4.49 -1.17
C GLY A 39 9.19 -4.44 -1.68
N ASP A 40 8.46 -3.37 -1.40
CA ASP A 40 7.07 -3.18 -1.86
C ASP A 40 6.99 -3.17 -3.40
N TRP A 41 7.92 -2.45 -4.04
CA TRP A 41 8.01 -2.40 -5.50
C TRP A 41 8.33 -3.76 -6.13
N LEU A 42 9.22 -4.55 -5.52
CA LEU A 42 9.54 -5.89 -5.99
C LEU A 42 8.33 -6.82 -5.95
N VAL A 43 7.53 -6.75 -4.87
CA VAL A 43 6.29 -7.53 -4.76
C VAL A 43 5.30 -7.15 -5.86
N VAL A 44 5.10 -5.84 -6.10
CA VAL A 44 4.22 -5.37 -7.19
C VAL A 44 4.72 -5.87 -8.55
N LEU A 45 6.01 -5.72 -8.85
CA LEU A 45 6.60 -6.19 -10.11
C LEU A 45 6.46 -7.71 -10.30
N PHE A 46 6.65 -8.47 -9.22
CA PHE A 46 6.49 -9.92 -9.25
C PHE A 46 5.05 -10.32 -9.60
N PHE A 47 4.06 -9.72 -8.95
CA PHE A 47 2.66 -9.98 -9.28
C PHE A 47 2.28 -9.56 -10.70
N VAL A 48 2.78 -8.40 -11.17
CA VAL A 48 2.58 -7.96 -12.55
C VAL A 48 3.16 -8.99 -13.53
N ALA A 49 4.37 -9.50 -13.29
CA ALA A 49 5.00 -10.50 -14.13
C ALA A 49 4.19 -11.82 -14.20
N ILE A 50 3.62 -12.27 -13.07
CA ILE A 50 2.75 -13.45 -13.03
C ILE A 50 1.47 -13.24 -13.84
N VAL A 51 0.83 -12.09 -13.70
CA VAL A 51 -0.42 -11.81 -14.43
C VAL A 51 -0.16 -11.76 -15.93
N VAL A 52 0.92 -11.09 -16.35
CA VAL A 52 1.31 -11.00 -17.77
C VAL A 52 1.63 -12.38 -18.33
N SER A 53 2.38 -13.21 -17.61
CA SER A 53 2.71 -14.55 -18.08
C SER A 53 1.49 -15.47 -18.16
N ALA A 54 0.57 -15.38 -17.19
CA ALA A 54 -0.69 -16.13 -17.21
C ALA A 54 -1.55 -15.75 -18.42
N ILE A 55 -1.69 -14.45 -18.71
CA ILE A 55 -2.42 -13.97 -19.89
C ILE A 55 -1.79 -14.52 -21.17
N TYR A 56 -0.46 -14.48 -21.27
CA TYR A 56 0.26 -14.98 -22.45
C TYR A 56 0.04 -16.48 -22.67
N VAL A 57 0.11 -17.29 -21.61
CA VAL A 57 -0.17 -18.73 -21.69
C VAL A 57 -1.60 -19.00 -22.14
N VAL A 58 -2.59 -18.32 -21.55
CA VAL A 58 -3.99 -18.47 -21.95
C VAL A 58 -4.19 -18.09 -23.41
N LYS A 59 -3.57 -17.01 -23.87
CA LYS A 59 -3.64 -16.57 -25.28
C LYS A 59 -3.16 -17.67 -26.22
N ILE A 60 -1.98 -18.24 -25.96
CA ILE A 60 -1.44 -19.36 -26.75
C ILE A 60 -2.42 -20.53 -26.75
N SER A 61 -2.94 -20.94 -25.59
CA SER A 61 -3.87 -22.07 -25.49
C SER A 61 -5.23 -21.86 -26.18
N THR A 62 -5.59 -20.62 -26.54
CA THR A 62 -6.81 -20.31 -27.29
C THR A 62 -6.59 -20.16 -28.80
N GLU A 63 -5.33 -20.05 -29.22
CA GLU A 63 -4.94 -19.95 -30.63
C GLU A 63 -4.63 -21.33 -31.25
N ASP A 64 -4.51 -22.38 -30.43
CA ASP A 64 -4.52 -23.81 -30.81
C ASP A 64 -5.96 -24.36 -30.94
#